data_AF-A0AAW7AYR4-F1
#
_entry.id   AF-A0AAW7AYR4-F1
#
_cell.length_a   1.000
_cell.length_b   1.000
_cell.length_c   1.000
_cell.angle_alpha   90.00
_cell.angle_beta   90.00
_cell.angle_gamma   90.00
#
_symmetry.space_group_name_H-M   'P 1'
#
loop_
_entity.id
_entity.type
_entity.pdbx_description
1 polymer ?
#
loop_
_entity_poly.entity_id
_entity_poly.type
_entity_poly.pdbx_seq_one_letter_code
_entity_poly.pdbx_strand_id
1 'polypeptide(L)'
;MSGAPDLSSQLAKSASTDIGVLLKAKEDAKRRLLEDPSQRNLSAFEKASKMLDKAKDPQISLRDANAVLEYIESVGRKLRKTKLYDDIGRGRLRRRSDGSFNPSDVDRYAATLPTLGTPDKLARDAESRMRRRENAEIRRIENAADKEQFQLDVLRKKYIDRDQVYLELASRAVTLAAGLKTAFEAAAIDIINEVKGSQKKAANLIRMVEGIIDTEMNEYATTDEFEVMFVDPTPEEVVE
;
A
#
# COMPACT_ATOMS: atom_id res chain seq x y z
N MET A 1 -25.80 45.93 49.16
CA MET A 1 -26.30 44.55 49.27
C MET A 1 -25.60 43.71 48.22
N SER A 2 -25.02 42.60 48.67
CA SER A 2 -24.11 41.69 47.96
C SER A 2 -24.76 41.11 46.69
N GLY A 3 -24.09 41.27 45.54
CA GLY A 3 -24.42 40.52 44.32
C GLY A 3 -24.04 39.06 44.54
N ALA A 4 -25.03 38.17 44.58
CA ALA A 4 -24.79 36.73 44.59
C ALA A 4 -24.10 36.37 43.25
N PRO A 5 -22.91 35.75 43.26
CA PRO A 5 -22.24 35.34 42.04
C PRO A 5 -23.10 34.28 41.33
N ASP A 6 -23.16 34.37 39.99
CA ASP A 6 -23.87 33.44 39.12
C ASP A 6 -23.31 32.01 39.27
N LEU A 7 -23.95 31.25 40.16
CA LEU A 7 -23.62 29.87 40.53
C LEU A 7 -23.51 28.95 39.31
N SER A 8 -24.28 29.21 38.25
CA SER A 8 -24.29 28.38 37.04
C SER A 8 -22.98 28.51 36.24
N SER A 9 -22.45 29.72 36.13
CA SER A 9 -21.15 29.98 35.48
C SER A 9 -19.97 29.43 36.31
N GLN A 10 -20.09 29.42 37.64
CA GLN A 10 -19.09 28.84 38.54
C GLN A 10 -19.11 27.31 38.49
N LEU A 11 -20.29 26.69 38.41
CA LEU A 11 -20.47 25.25 38.24
C LEU A 11 -19.90 24.75 36.90
N ALA A 12 -20.11 25.47 35.80
CA ALA A 12 -19.57 25.10 34.50
C ALA A 12 -18.03 25.19 34.45
N LYS A 13 -17.46 26.24 35.06
CA LYS A 13 -16.00 26.38 35.22
C LYS A 13 -15.41 25.29 36.13
N SER A 14 -16.09 24.95 37.23
CA SER A 14 -15.72 23.82 38.08
C SER A 14 -15.71 22.52 37.29
N ALA A 15 -16.80 22.18 36.59
CA ALA A 15 -16.91 20.95 35.82
C ALA A 15 -15.81 20.80 34.76
N SER A 16 -15.43 21.88 34.07
CA SER A 16 -14.32 21.85 33.09
C SER A 16 -12.96 21.59 33.75
N THR A 17 -12.75 22.09 34.97
CA THR A 17 -11.53 21.88 35.76
C THR A 17 -11.51 20.46 36.36
N ASP A 18 -12.67 19.98 36.80
CA ASP A 18 -12.87 18.66 37.38
C ASP A 18 -12.62 17.54 36.36
N ILE A 19 -13.02 17.74 35.08
CA ILE A 19 -12.70 16.78 34.00
C ILE A 19 -11.18 16.66 33.79
N GLY A 20 -10.44 17.77 33.84
CA GLY A 20 -8.98 17.77 33.73
C GLY A 20 -8.30 17.02 34.87
N VAL A 21 -8.79 17.21 36.10
CA VAL A 21 -8.32 16.48 37.29
C VAL A 21 -8.63 14.98 37.18
N LEU A 22 -9.82 14.61 36.71
CA LEU A 22 -10.23 13.22 36.54
C LEU A 22 -9.47 12.51 35.41
N LEU A 23 -9.13 13.21 34.32
CA LEU A 23 -8.25 12.68 33.28
C LEU A 23 -6.85 12.37 33.82
N LYS A 24 -6.27 13.30 34.58
CA LYS A 24 -4.97 13.09 35.22
C LYS A 24 -5.00 11.93 36.21
N ALA A 25 -6.05 11.85 37.03
CA ALA A 25 -6.23 10.76 37.99
C ALA A 25 -6.37 9.39 37.31
N LYS A 26 -7.04 9.32 36.14
CA LYS A 26 -7.15 8.09 35.34
C LYS A 26 -5.81 7.66 34.76
N GLU A 27 -5.04 8.60 34.19
CA GLU A 27 -3.71 8.29 33.63
C GLU A 27 -2.72 7.85 34.72
N ASP A 28 -2.74 8.49 35.90
CA ASP A 28 -1.92 8.08 37.04
C ASP A 28 -2.32 6.69 37.55
N ALA A 29 -3.62 6.37 37.60
CA ALA A 29 -4.11 5.05 37.98
C ALA A 29 -3.75 3.97 36.93
N LYS A 30 -3.78 4.32 35.64
CA LYS A 30 -3.37 3.43 34.54
C LYS A 30 -1.88 3.11 34.62
N ARG A 31 -1.04 4.10 34.90
CA ARG A 31 0.41 3.90 35.06
C ARG A 31 0.71 2.93 36.20
N ARG A 32 0.07 3.13 37.36
CA ARG A 32 0.22 2.22 38.51
C ARG A 32 -0.25 0.79 38.23
N LEU A 33 -1.32 0.63 37.45
CA LEU A 33 -1.81 -0.68 37.03
C LEU A 33 -0.84 -1.39 36.06
N LEU A 34 -0.17 -0.64 35.18
CA LEU A 34 0.84 -1.19 34.27
C LEU A 34 2.13 -1.59 34.99
N GLU A 35 2.50 -0.85 36.05
CA GLU A 35 3.66 -1.15 36.90
C GLU A 35 3.39 -2.32 37.85
N ASP A 36 2.20 -2.39 38.46
CA ASP A 36 1.78 -3.47 39.36
C ASP A 36 0.31 -3.86 39.09
N PRO A 37 0.06 -4.99 38.40
CA PRO A 37 -1.27 -5.54 38.13
C PRO A 37 -2.01 -6.13 39.34
N SER A 38 -2.04 -5.41 40.47
CA SER A 38 -2.76 -5.83 41.67
C SER A 38 -4.24 -5.44 41.63
N GLN A 39 -5.09 -6.21 42.33
CA GLN A 39 -6.54 -5.97 42.43
C GLN A 39 -6.86 -4.55 42.96
N ARG A 40 -5.99 -4.02 43.83
CA ARG A 40 -6.11 -2.66 44.36
C ARG A 40 -5.94 -1.62 43.25
N ASN A 41 -4.93 -1.75 42.40
CA ASN A 41 -4.69 -0.80 41.30
C ASN A 41 -5.76 -0.90 40.21
N LEU A 42 -6.27 -2.11 39.95
CA LEU A 42 -7.39 -2.33 39.03
C LEU A 42 -8.65 -1.60 39.51
N SER A 43 -9.01 -1.76 40.79
CA SER A 43 -10.16 -1.06 41.37
C SER A 43 -10.03 0.48 41.36
N ALA A 44 -8.81 1.00 41.54
CA ALA A 44 -8.53 2.43 41.49
C ALA A 44 -8.70 2.99 40.06
N PHE A 45 -8.24 2.25 39.05
CA PHE A 45 -8.42 2.60 37.64
C PHE A 45 -9.89 2.56 37.21
N GLU A 46 -10.64 1.53 37.63
CA GLU A 46 -12.08 1.42 37.35
C GLU A 46 -12.87 2.56 37.98
N LYS A 47 -12.58 2.91 39.23
CA LYS A 47 -13.25 4.02 39.94
C LYS A 47 -12.97 5.36 39.28
N ALA A 48 -11.71 5.64 38.91
CA ALA A 48 -11.33 6.86 38.21
C ALA A 48 -11.98 6.94 36.81
N SER A 49 -12.03 5.82 36.08
CA SER A 49 -12.71 5.75 34.78
C SER A 49 -14.21 6.03 34.90
N LYS A 50 -14.89 5.39 35.85
CA LYS A 50 -16.33 5.59 36.09
C LYS A 50 -16.67 7.02 36.50
N MET A 51 -15.81 7.67 37.30
CA MET A 51 -15.99 9.07 37.69
C MET A 51 -15.79 10.02 36.50
N LEU A 52 -14.80 9.75 35.65
CA LEU A 52 -14.58 10.53 34.43
C LEU A 52 -15.74 10.36 33.45
N ASP A 53 -16.25 9.14 33.25
CA ASP A 53 -17.37 8.88 32.35
C ASP A 53 -18.64 9.59 32.84
N LYS A 54 -18.91 9.56 34.14
CA LYS A 54 -20.03 10.30 34.75
C LYS A 54 -19.88 11.82 34.68
N ALA A 55 -18.65 12.34 34.68
CA ALA A 55 -18.37 13.78 34.53
C ALA A 55 -18.38 14.23 33.06
N LYS A 56 -18.15 13.30 32.13
CA LYS A 56 -18.27 13.51 30.68
C LYS A 56 -19.70 13.48 30.18
N ASP A 57 -20.62 12.85 30.91
CA ASP A 57 -22.05 13.05 30.70
C ASP A 57 -22.35 14.53 30.94
N PRO A 58 -22.61 15.32 29.89
CA PRO A 58 -22.96 16.70 30.08
C PRO A 58 -24.26 16.71 30.88
N GLN A 59 -24.42 17.68 31.77
CA GLN A 59 -25.76 18.04 32.22
C GLN A 59 -26.48 18.65 31.01
N ILE A 60 -26.97 17.79 30.09
CA ILE A 60 -27.43 18.16 28.76
C ILE A 60 -28.61 19.12 28.92
N SER A 61 -28.39 20.38 28.59
CA SER A 61 -29.43 21.40 28.63
C SER A 61 -30.21 21.36 27.32
N LEU A 62 -31.28 20.54 27.29
CA LEU A 62 -32.19 20.41 26.13
C LEU A 62 -33.14 21.61 26.03
N ARG A 63 -32.59 22.80 25.77
CA ARG A 63 -33.35 24.07 25.78
C ARG A 63 -34.19 24.29 24.52
N ASP A 64 -33.80 23.70 23.40
CA ASP A 64 -34.49 23.85 22.12
C ASP A 64 -34.50 22.55 21.30
N ALA A 65 -35.22 22.56 20.19
CA ALA A 65 -35.36 21.39 19.33
C ALA A 65 -34.04 21.02 18.60
N ASN A 66 -33.11 21.97 18.44
CA ASN A 66 -31.81 21.67 17.83
C ASN A 66 -30.91 20.90 18.81
N ALA A 67 -30.88 21.28 20.09
CA ALA A 67 -30.20 20.53 21.14
C ALA A 67 -30.74 19.10 21.28
N VAL A 68 -32.04 18.90 21.04
CA VAL A 68 -32.64 17.55 20.98
C VAL A 68 -32.15 16.75 19.76
N LEU A 69 -31.98 17.38 18.59
CA LEU A 69 -31.42 16.70 17.41
C LEU A 69 -29.98 16.26 17.64
N GLU A 70 -29.14 17.17 18.14
CA GLU A 70 -27.73 16.90 18.43
C GLU A 70 -27.59 15.80 19.49
N TYR A 71 -28.42 15.84 20.53
CA TYR A 71 -28.44 14.80 21.54
C TYR A 71 -28.83 13.44 20.96
N ILE A 72 -29.91 13.35 20.19
CA ILE A 72 -30.38 12.10 19.60
C ILE A 72 -29.35 11.52 18.61
N GLU A 73 -28.66 12.38 17.85
CA GLU A 73 -27.56 11.98 16.98
C GLU A 73 -26.35 11.47 17.77
N SER A 74 -26.01 12.11 18.90
CA SER A 74 -24.94 11.67 19.82
C SER A 74 -25.24 10.30 20.47
N VAL A 75 -26.52 9.99 20.69
CA VAL A 75 -27.00 8.69 21.20
C VAL A 75 -27.07 7.64 20.07
N GLY A 76 -26.64 8.00 18.85
CA GLY A 76 -26.57 7.09 17.71
C GLY A 76 -27.95 6.71 17.19
N ARG A 77 -28.90 7.65 17.19
CA ARG A 77 -30.25 7.47 16.64
C ARG A 77 -30.46 8.40 15.44
N LYS A 78 -31.19 7.90 14.44
CA LYS A 78 -31.45 8.60 13.18
C LYS A 78 -32.71 9.44 13.30
N LEU A 79 -32.55 10.76 13.26
CA LEU A 79 -33.67 11.71 13.28
C LEU A 79 -33.45 12.83 12.27
N ARG A 80 -34.46 13.11 11.45
CA ARG A 80 -34.45 14.28 10.55
C ARG A 80 -35.12 15.46 11.24
N LYS A 81 -34.59 16.66 11.03
CA LYS A 81 -35.15 17.92 11.56
C LYS A 81 -36.67 18.03 11.34
N THR A 82 -37.13 17.80 10.11
CA THR A 82 -38.57 17.86 9.77
C THR A 82 -39.42 16.89 10.58
N LYS A 83 -38.93 15.65 10.78
CA LYS A 83 -39.62 14.62 11.57
C LYS A 83 -39.72 15.01 13.06
N LEU A 84 -38.69 15.63 13.62
CA LEU A 84 -38.71 16.10 15.01
C LEU A 84 -39.81 17.16 15.20
N TYR A 85 -39.87 18.18 14.34
CA TYR A 85 -40.90 19.21 14.45
C TYR A 85 -42.31 18.64 14.26
N ASP A 86 -42.49 17.70 13.32
CA ASP A 86 -43.76 17.00 13.14
C ASP A 86 -44.15 16.17 14.38
N ASP A 87 -43.21 15.44 14.98
CA ASP A 87 -43.46 14.61 16.16
C ASP A 87 -43.72 15.47 17.42
N ILE A 88 -43.11 16.65 17.54
CA ILE A 88 -43.43 17.66 18.56
C ILE A 88 -44.86 18.18 18.34
N GLY A 89 -45.22 18.56 17.10
CA GLY A 89 -46.57 19.03 16.76
C GLY A 89 -47.66 17.98 17.00
N ARG A 90 -47.32 16.69 16.84
CA ARG A 90 -48.20 15.54 17.16
C ARG A 90 -48.19 15.15 18.65
N GLY A 91 -47.44 15.86 19.49
CA GLY A 91 -47.38 15.62 20.94
C GLY A 91 -46.60 14.36 21.37
N ARG A 92 -45.81 13.75 20.47
CA ARG A 92 -44.95 12.59 20.77
C ARG A 92 -43.75 12.96 21.62
N LEU A 93 -43.29 14.20 21.51
CA LEU A 93 -42.31 14.80 22.40
C LEU A 93 -42.89 16.12 22.93
N ARG A 94 -43.08 16.22 24.25
CA ARG A 94 -43.72 17.39 24.87
C ARG A 94 -42.69 18.48 25.17
N ARG A 95 -42.97 19.68 24.68
CA ARG A 95 -42.23 20.90 25.02
C ARG A 95 -42.79 21.51 26.30
N ARG A 96 -41.91 21.91 27.23
CA ARG A 96 -42.29 22.62 28.46
C ARG A 96 -42.68 24.07 28.16
N SER A 97 -43.31 24.73 29.13
CA SER A 97 -43.74 26.13 29.04
C SER A 97 -42.58 27.12 28.84
N ASP A 98 -41.39 26.77 29.33
CA ASP A 98 -40.14 27.51 29.14
C ASP A 98 -39.46 27.23 27.79
N GLY A 99 -40.05 26.36 26.97
CA GLY A 99 -39.54 25.97 25.67
C GLY A 99 -38.53 24.81 25.68
N SER A 100 -38.15 24.31 26.86
CA SER A 100 -37.19 23.21 27.04
C SER A 100 -37.83 21.82 26.95
N PHE A 101 -36.99 20.79 26.92
CA PHE A 101 -37.39 19.39 26.91
C PHE A 101 -36.84 18.65 28.13
N ASN A 102 -37.64 17.70 28.63
CA ASN A 102 -37.21 16.82 29.71
C ASN A 102 -36.29 15.72 29.17
N PRO A 103 -35.05 15.56 29.70
CA PRO A 103 -34.12 14.52 29.23
C PRO A 103 -34.73 13.12 29.22
N SER A 104 -35.49 12.73 30.26
CA SER A 104 -36.11 11.41 30.32
C SER A 104 -37.17 11.16 29.24
N ASP A 105 -37.90 12.21 28.83
CA ASP A 105 -38.87 12.11 27.75
C ASP A 105 -38.19 12.06 26.38
N VAL A 106 -37.05 12.74 26.25
CA VAL A 106 -36.21 12.70 25.05
C VAL A 106 -35.56 11.33 24.89
N ASP A 107 -35.09 10.71 25.98
CA ASP A 107 -34.55 9.35 25.99
C ASP A 107 -35.62 8.32 25.57
N ARG A 108 -36.82 8.45 26.13
CA ARG A 108 -37.96 7.59 25.77
C ARG A 108 -38.32 7.75 24.29
N TYR A 109 -38.30 8.98 23.78
CA TYR A 109 -38.51 9.26 22.36
C TYR A 109 -37.38 8.68 21.48
N ALA A 110 -36.13 8.86 21.87
CA ALA A 110 -34.94 8.34 21.17
C ALA A 110 -34.95 6.81 21.05
N ALA A 111 -35.47 6.11 22.06
CA ALA A 111 -35.64 4.66 22.03
C ALA A 111 -36.60 4.18 20.93
N THR A 112 -37.51 5.03 20.45
CA THR A 112 -38.46 4.69 19.37
C THR A 112 -37.90 4.95 17.96
N LEU A 113 -36.71 5.54 17.86
CA LEU A 113 -36.09 5.92 16.59
C LEU A 113 -35.15 4.83 16.05
N PRO A 114 -34.96 4.74 14.72
CA PRO A 114 -33.98 3.83 14.12
C PRO A 114 -32.56 4.15 14.60
N THR A 115 -31.72 3.15 14.78
CA THR A 115 -30.28 3.34 15.07
C THR A 115 -29.56 3.96 13.88
N LEU A 116 -28.65 4.89 14.16
CA LEU A 116 -27.77 5.52 13.19
C LEU A 116 -26.64 4.53 12.87
N GLY A 117 -26.91 3.65 11.91
CA GLY A 117 -26.02 2.56 11.53
C GLY A 117 -26.67 1.22 11.82
N THR A 118 -27.25 0.59 10.81
CA THR A 118 -27.55 -0.84 10.85
C THR A 118 -26.20 -1.57 10.96
N PRO A 119 -26.03 -2.55 11.88
CA PRO A 119 -24.80 -3.36 12.01
C PRO A 119 -24.26 -3.88 10.67
N ASP A 120 -25.17 -4.09 9.72
CA ASP A 120 -24.95 -4.56 8.36
C ASP A 120 -24.06 -3.64 7.50
N LYS A 121 -24.11 -2.29 7.65
CA LYS A 121 -23.26 -1.40 6.83
C LYS A 121 -21.81 -1.39 7.31
N LEU A 122 -21.60 -1.33 8.62
CA LEU A 122 -20.25 -1.39 9.22
C LEU A 122 -19.62 -2.77 9.01
N ALA A 123 -20.41 -3.85 9.06
CA ALA A 123 -19.96 -5.20 8.72
C ALA A 123 -19.49 -5.30 7.25
N ARG A 124 -20.31 -4.80 6.30
CA ARG A 124 -19.94 -4.77 4.87
C ARG A 124 -18.68 -3.93 4.59
N ASP A 125 -18.52 -2.79 5.25
CA ASP A 125 -17.33 -1.95 5.11
C ASP A 125 -16.09 -2.63 5.71
N ALA A 126 -16.24 -3.34 6.83
CA ALA A 126 -15.16 -4.15 7.42
C ALA A 126 -14.77 -5.32 6.50
N GLU A 127 -15.73 -6.08 5.97
CA GLU A 127 -15.49 -7.15 5.00
C GLU A 127 -14.83 -6.64 3.71
N SER A 128 -15.22 -5.47 3.22
CA SER A 128 -14.57 -4.85 2.06
C SER A 128 -13.10 -4.53 2.34
N ARG A 129 -12.81 -4.02 3.55
CA ARG A 129 -11.42 -3.75 3.97
C ARG A 129 -10.61 -5.03 4.13
N MET A 130 -11.19 -6.08 4.70
CA MET A 130 -10.52 -7.39 4.81
C MET A 130 -10.20 -7.98 3.44
N ARG A 131 -11.17 -7.99 2.51
CA ARG A 131 -10.95 -8.46 1.13
C ARG A 131 -9.87 -7.66 0.40
N ARG A 132 -9.82 -6.34 0.59
CA ARG A 132 -8.75 -5.51 -0.01
C ARG A 132 -7.37 -5.86 0.56
N ARG A 133 -7.27 -6.14 1.87
CA ARG A 133 -6.01 -6.56 2.50
C ARG A 133 -5.58 -7.94 2.01
N GLU A 134 -6.51 -8.90 1.99
CA GLU A 134 -6.28 -10.25 1.50
C GLU A 134 -5.82 -10.25 0.04
N ASN A 135 -6.50 -9.51 -0.84
CA ASN A 135 -6.08 -9.39 -2.24
C ASN A 135 -4.71 -8.72 -2.40
N ALA A 136 -4.37 -7.75 -1.55
CA ALA A 136 -3.05 -7.14 -1.57
C ALA A 136 -1.96 -8.12 -1.11
N GLU A 137 -2.26 -8.95 -0.11
CA GLU A 137 -1.35 -9.98 0.37
C GLU A 137 -1.15 -11.09 -0.66
N ILE A 138 -2.23 -11.56 -1.31
CA ILE A 138 -2.16 -12.53 -2.42
C ILE A 138 -1.22 -12.00 -3.50
N ARG A 139 -1.41 -10.75 -3.96
CA ARG A 139 -0.53 -10.14 -4.98
C ARG A 139 0.92 -10.05 -4.52
N ARG A 140 1.16 -9.77 -3.24
CA ARG A 140 2.52 -9.73 -2.69
C ARG A 140 3.16 -11.11 -2.74
N ILE A 141 2.42 -12.15 -2.35
CA ILE A 141 2.88 -13.54 -2.37
C ILE A 141 3.14 -14.00 -3.81
N GLU A 142 2.24 -13.72 -4.74
CA GLU A 142 2.39 -14.03 -6.17
C GLU A 142 3.65 -13.38 -6.75
N ASN A 143 3.84 -12.07 -6.55
CA ASN A 143 5.03 -11.37 -7.04
C ASN A 143 6.34 -11.91 -6.41
N ALA A 144 6.30 -12.35 -5.16
CA ALA A 144 7.46 -12.97 -4.51
C ALA A 144 7.75 -14.35 -5.11
N ALA A 145 6.71 -15.16 -5.35
CA ALA A 145 6.82 -16.46 -5.99
C ALA A 145 7.35 -16.34 -7.43
N ASP A 146 6.87 -15.37 -8.21
CA ASP A 146 7.35 -15.10 -9.57
C ASP A 146 8.83 -14.72 -9.58
N LYS A 147 9.26 -13.88 -8.62
CA LYS A 147 10.66 -13.51 -8.47
C LYS A 147 11.54 -14.70 -8.12
N GLU A 148 11.10 -15.54 -7.19
CA GLU A 148 11.82 -16.76 -6.80
C GLU A 148 11.89 -17.75 -7.97
N GLN A 149 10.80 -17.93 -8.70
CA GLN A 149 10.75 -18.77 -9.88
C GLN A 149 11.70 -18.27 -10.97
N PHE A 150 11.74 -16.96 -11.23
CA PHE A 150 12.69 -16.36 -12.15
C PHE A 150 14.15 -16.61 -11.72
N GLN A 151 14.47 -16.40 -10.44
CA GLN A 151 15.80 -16.68 -9.90
C GLN A 151 16.19 -18.16 -10.04
N LEU A 152 15.26 -19.07 -9.75
CA LEU A 152 15.48 -20.50 -9.94
C LEU A 152 15.72 -20.85 -11.41
N ASP A 153 15.01 -20.23 -12.34
CA ASP A 153 15.20 -20.47 -13.77
C ASP A 153 16.53 -19.87 -14.28
N VAL A 154 16.98 -18.74 -13.75
CA VAL A 154 18.33 -18.20 -13.98
C VAL A 154 19.39 -19.19 -13.47
N LEU A 155 19.24 -19.70 -12.23
CA LEU A 155 20.16 -20.71 -11.66
C LEU A 155 20.16 -22.03 -12.44
N ARG A 156 19.02 -22.40 -13.03
CA ARG A 156 18.88 -23.56 -13.94
C ARG A 156 19.40 -23.27 -15.35
N LYS A 157 20.11 -22.16 -15.55
CA LYS A 157 20.73 -21.76 -16.83
C LYS A 157 19.73 -21.68 -17.99
N LYS A 158 18.47 -21.33 -17.72
CA LYS A 158 17.46 -21.11 -18.78
C LYS A 158 17.55 -19.72 -19.41
N TYR A 159 18.25 -18.80 -18.75
CA TYR A 159 18.44 -17.42 -19.22
C TYR A 159 19.92 -17.11 -19.33
N ILE A 160 20.26 -16.27 -20.31
CA ILE A 160 21.61 -15.74 -20.55
C ILE A 160 21.48 -14.22 -20.54
N ASP A 161 22.52 -13.54 -20.05
CA ASP A 161 22.57 -12.08 -20.07
C ASP A 161 22.56 -11.56 -21.51
N ARG A 162 21.80 -10.49 -21.77
CA ARG A 162 21.69 -9.92 -23.12
C ARG A 162 23.01 -9.37 -23.61
N ASP A 163 23.78 -8.71 -22.73
CA ASP A 163 25.06 -8.13 -23.09
C ASP A 163 26.08 -9.23 -23.41
N GLN A 164 26.01 -10.35 -22.70
CA GLN A 164 26.81 -11.54 -23.00
C GLN A 164 26.46 -12.12 -24.38
N VAL A 165 25.17 -12.22 -24.73
CA VAL A 165 24.73 -12.68 -26.06
C VAL A 165 25.26 -11.74 -27.15
N TYR A 166 25.14 -10.43 -26.97
CA TYR A 166 25.63 -9.45 -27.95
C TYR A 166 27.15 -9.52 -28.12
N LEU A 167 27.89 -9.67 -27.03
CA LEU A 167 29.34 -9.81 -27.07
C LEU A 167 29.75 -11.10 -27.80
N GLU A 168 29.08 -12.21 -27.53
CA GLU A 168 29.35 -13.48 -28.21
C GLU A 168 29.10 -13.38 -29.72
N LEU A 169 27.97 -12.79 -30.13
CA LEU A 169 27.66 -12.53 -31.54
C LEU A 169 28.69 -11.61 -32.20
N ALA A 170 29.13 -10.56 -31.51
CA ALA A 170 30.17 -9.65 -32.01
C ALA A 170 31.50 -10.37 -32.21
N SER A 171 31.88 -11.23 -31.25
CA SER A 171 33.12 -12.00 -31.30
C SER A 171 33.10 -13.00 -32.45
N ARG A 172 31.97 -13.71 -32.63
CA ARG A 172 31.74 -14.62 -33.77
C ARG A 172 31.82 -13.88 -35.11
N ALA A 173 31.25 -12.68 -35.21
CA ALA A 173 31.33 -11.87 -36.42
C ALA A 173 32.75 -11.40 -36.75
N VAL A 174 33.56 -11.04 -35.74
CA VAL A 174 34.97 -10.66 -35.92
C VAL A 174 35.79 -11.85 -36.41
N THR A 175 35.63 -13.02 -35.79
CA THR A 175 36.32 -14.25 -36.22
C THR A 175 35.96 -14.60 -37.66
N LEU A 176 34.68 -14.56 -38.00
CA LEU A 176 34.22 -14.82 -39.37
C LEU A 176 34.81 -13.83 -40.39
N ALA A 177 34.85 -12.54 -40.06
CA ALA A 177 35.43 -11.54 -40.96
C ALA A 177 36.94 -11.78 -41.19
N ALA A 178 37.67 -12.16 -40.13
CA ALA A 178 39.09 -12.50 -40.22
C ALA A 178 39.33 -13.79 -41.01
N GLY A 179 38.50 -14.82 -40.79
CA GLY A 179 38.52 -16.10 -41.51
C GLY A 179 38.31 -15.89 -43.01
N LEU A 180 37.22 -15.22 -43.39
CA LEU A 180 36.95 -14.86 -44.79
C LEU A 180 38.13 -14.13 -45.43
N LYS A 181 38.68 -13.10 -44.77
CA LYS A 181 39.83 -12.35 -45.31
C LYS A 181 41.03 -13.27 -45.56
N THR A 182 41.33 -14.14 -44.60
CA THR A 182 42.44 -15.10 -44.69
C THR A 182 42.20 -16.12 -45.81
N ALA A 183 40.99 -16.65 -45.93
CA ALA A 183 40.62 -17.60 -46.97
C ALA A 183 40.70 -16.97 -48.38
N PHE A 184 40.28 -15.71 -48.53
CA PHE A 184 40.45 -14.97 -49.78
C PHE A 184 41.92 -14.74 -50.12
N GLU A 185 42.75 -14.36 -49.16
CA GLU A 185 44.19 -14.17 -49.35
C GLU A 185 44.87 -15.49 -49.77
N ALA A 186 44.49 -16.61 -49.15
CA ALA A 186 44.99 -17.94 -49.50
C ALA A 186 44.55 -18.39 -50.90
N ALA A 187 43.29 -18.14 -51.28
CA ALA A 187 42.74 -18.55 -52.57
C ALA A 187 43.08 -17.58 -53.71
N ALA A 188 43.68 -16.42 -53.44
CA ALA A 188 43.86 -15.35 -54.41
C ALA A 188 44.60 -15.82 -55.67
N ILE A 189 45.69 -16.58 -55.52
CA ILE A 189 46.49 -17.08 -56.64
C ILE A 189 45.69 -18.08 -57.48
N ASP A 190 44.94 -18.97 -56.84
CA ASP A 190 44.13 -19.98 -57.52
C ASP A 190 42.99 -19.34 -58.31
N ILE A 191 42.34 -18.32 -57.72
CA ILE A 191 41.30 -17.53 -58.38
C ILE A 191 41.87 -16.84 -59.63
N ILE A 192 43.05 -16.21 -59.51
CA ILE A 192 43.71 -15.54 -60.64
C ILE A 192 44.04 -16.55 -61.75
N ASN A 193 44.60 -17.70 -61.38
CA ASN A 193 44.99 -18.75 -62.31
C ASN A 193 43.78 -19.37 -63.04
N GLU A 194 42.66 -19.55 -62.34
CA GLU A 194 41.45 -20.07 -62.93
C GLU A 194 40.83 -19.05 -63.90
N VAL A 195 40.60 -17.81 -63.46
CA VAL A 195 39.81 -16.84 -64.22
C VAL A 195 40.63 -16.18 -65.35
N LYS A 196 41.94 -15.97 -65.14
CA LYS A 196 42.86 -15.30 -66.08
C LYS A 196 42.31 -13.97 -66.64
N GLY A 197 41.49 -13.25 -65.86
CA GLY A 197 40.83 -12.01 -66.28
C GLY A 197 39.73 -12.18 -67.34
N SER A 198 39.29 -13.41 -67.65
CA SER A 198 38.30 -13.66 -68.69
C SER A 198 36.86 -13.55 -68.19
N GLN A 199 36.07 -12.67 -68.79
CA GLN A 199 34.63 -12.54 -68.51
C GLN A 199 33.85 -13.84 -68.76
N LYS A 200 34.30 -14.67 -69.71
CA LYS A 200 33.67 -15.98 -69.99
C LYS A 200 33.77 -16.96 -68.81
N LYS A 201 34.67 -16.69 -67.85
CA LYS A 201 34.87 -17.51 -66.65
C LYS A 201 34.22 -16.94 -65.39
N ALA A 202 33.35 -15.93 -65.51
CA ALA A 202 32.66 -15.35 -64.35
C ALA A 202 31.92 -16.41 -63.52
N ALA A 203 31.29 -17.41 -64.15
CA ALA A 203 30.62 -18.51 -63.45
C ALA A 203 31.59 -19.40 -62.65
N ASN A 204 32.86 -19.51 -63.07
CA ASN A 204 33.87 -20.24 -62.30
C ASN A 204 34.32 -19.43 -61.09
N LEU A 205 34.53 -18.11 -61.27
CA LEU A 205 34.85 -17.20 -60.17
C LEU A 205 33.77 -17.24 -59.08
N ILE A 206 32.51 -17.11 -59.46
CA ILE A 206 31.37 -17.12 -58.53
C ILE A 206 31.38 -18.43 -57.72
N ARG A 207 31.49 -19.58 -58.38
CA ARG A 207 31.53 -20.88 -57.69
C ARG A 207 32.69 -21.02 -56.71
N MET A 208 33.87 -20.50 -57.05
CA MET A 208 35.02 -20.52 -56.14
C MET A 208 34.78 -19.65 -54.90
N VAL A 209 34.21 -18.46 -55.10
CA VAL A 209 33.89 -17.53 -53.99
C VAL A 209 32.77 -18.10 -53.12
N GLU A 210 31.73 -18.67 -53.70
CA GLU A 210 30.66 -19.37 -52.97
C GLU A 210 31.24 -20.51 -52.12
N GLY A 211 32.16 -21.30 -52.65
CA GLY A 211 32.81 -22.38 -51.87
C GLY A 211 33.62 -21.87 -50.68
N ILE A 212 34.30 -20.72 -50.82
CA ILE A 212 35.00 -20.06 -49.70
C ILE A 212 33.99 -19.60 -48.65
N ILE A 213 32.92 -18.92 -49.08
CA ILE A 213 31.87 -18.44 -48.18
C ILE A 213 31.21 -19.60 -47.45
N ASP A 214 30.84 -20.67 -48.15
CA ASP A 214 30.18 -21.84 -47.58
C ASP A 214 31.07 -22.53 -46.53
N THR A 215 32.38 -22.61 -46.78
CA THR A 215 33.34 -23.18 -45.82
C THR A 215 33.37 -22.36 -44.54
N GLU A 216 33.55 -21.04 -44.64
CA GLU A 216 33.61 -20.13 -43.50
C GLU A 216 32.26 -20.03 -42.76
N MET A 217 31.14 -20.05 -43.48
CA MET A 217 29.81 -20.08 -42.87
C MET A 217 29.57 -21.39 -42.09
N ASN A 218 30.09 -22.51 -42.59
CA ASN A 218 29.96 -23.79 -41.91
C ASN A 218 30.80 -23.84 -40.64
N GLU A 219 32.01 -23.27 -40.65
CA GLU A 219 32.83 -23.09 -39.44
C GLU A 219 32.13 -22.17 -38.43
N TYR A 220 31.58 -21.03 -38.88
CA TYR A 220 30.77 -20.14 -38.04
C TYR A 220 29.57 -20.85 -37.39
N ALA A 221 28.90 -21.74 -38.12
CA ALA A 221 27.73 -22.47 -37.66
C ALA A 221 28.07 -23.64 -36.70
N THR A 222 29.28 -24.20 -36.77
CA THR A 222 29.71 -25.36 -35.97
C THR A 222 30.59 -24.97 -34.78
N THR A 223 30.97 -23.70 -34.63
CA THR A 223 31.76 -23.29 -33.47
C THR A 223 30.86 -23.24 -32.23
N ASP A 224 30.86 -24.36 -31.49
CA ASP A 224 29.99 -24.61 -30.32
C ASP A 224 30.57 -24.06 -28.99
N GLU A 225 31.88 -23.81 -28.90
CA GLU A 225 32.51 -23.34 -27.65
C GLU A 225 33.50 -22.19 -27.92
N PHE A 226 33.09 -20.96 -27.60
CA PHE A 226 34.03 -19.84 -27.43
C PHE A 226 34.25 -19.61 -25.93
N GLU A 227 35.45 -19.88 -25.45
CA GLU A 227 35.85 -19.49 -24.10
C GLU A 227 36.20 -18.00 -24.11
N VAL A 228 35.23 -17.15 -23.79
CA VAL A 228 35.48 -15.72 -23.59
C VAL A 228 36.20 -15.57 -22.24
N MET A 229 37.53 -15.52 -22.27
CA MET A 229 38.32 -15.22 -21.09
C MET A 229 38.15 -13.75 -20.70
N PHE A 230 37.55 -13.53 -19.54
CA PHE A 230 37.43 -12.22 -18.93
C PHE A 230 38.82 -11.71 -18.50
N VAL A 231 39.15 -10.49 -18.90
CA VAL A 231 40.06 -9.66 -18.10
C VAL A 231 39.16 -8.65 -17.42
N ASP A 232 38.89 -8.84 -16.13
CA ASP A 232 38.29 -7.78 -15.32
C ASP A 232 39.22 -6.56 -15.40
N PRO A 233 38.74 -5.38 -15.81
CA PRO A 233 39.54 -4.17 -15.68
C PRO A 233 39.81 -3.97 -14.19
N THR A 234 41.08 -4.09 -13.80
CA THR A 234 41.53 -3.82 -12.44
C THR A 234 41.11 -2.40 -12.04
N PRO A 235 40.67 -2.16 -10.78
CA PRO A 235 40.12 -0.88 -10.33
C PRO A 235 41.08 0.34 -10.35
N GLU A 236 42.27 0.24 -10.95
CA GLU A 236 43.32 1.25 -10.83
C GLU A 236 43.34 2.31 -11.95
N GLU A 237 42.46 2.24 -12.97
CA GLU A 237 42.38 3.27 -14.02
C GLU A 237 41.15 4.20 -13.90
N VAL A 238 40.76 4.51 -12.65
CA VAL A 238 39.88 5.66 -12.38
C VAL A 238 40.58 6.58 -11.38
N VAL A 239 41.70 7.16 -11.80
CA VAL A 239 42.27 8.35 -11.14
C VAL A 239 42.70 9.36 -12.20
N GLU A 240 41.91 10.44 -12.25
CA GLU A 240 42.04 11.74 -12.95
C GLU A 240 42.07 11.80 -14.49
#